data_AF-X1UBK0-F1
#
_entry.id   AF-X1UBK0-F1
#
_cell.length_a   1.000
_cell.length_b   1.000
_cell.length_c   1.000
_cell.angle_alpha   90.00
_cell.angle_beta   90.00
_cell.angle_gamma   90.00
#
_symmetry.space_group_name_H-M   'P 1'
#
loop_
_entity.id
_entity.type
_entity.pdbx_description
1 polymer ?
#
loop_
_entity_poly.entity_id
_entity_poly.type
_entity_poly.pdbx_seq_one_letter_code
_entity_poly.pdbx_strand_id
1 'polypeptide(L)'
;VFRIAEAILASRPDSVLVASGGSGIDAAKAAIVLADLEGDLEDYFGVGKVTEKMSKTKKTLTPCLALQTASGSSAHLTKYSNITDFQISQKKLIIDPAIVPPKCLFDYCLTQTMSPDFTCDGAFDGLAHCLEVYYGASRESLDKIEEVALTGIELILVWLETAVIDPVNLEAREALGLATDLGGYAIMMSGTNGAHLTSFSLVDILSHGRACALLNPYYTVFFAPAIQHQLHRLAELFTKYGLISSESSSLEGRELGVAVAKGLITLSKKVDFPAS
;
A
#
# COMPACT_ATOMS: atom_id res chain seq x y z
N VAL A 1 12.31 -10.53 11.78
CA VAL A 1 11.62 -10.35 13.08
C VAL A 1 12.47 -10.87 14.23
N PHE A 2 12.66 -12.19 14.39
CA PHE A 2 13.33 -12.78 15.57
C PHE A 2 14.68 -12.15 15.93
N ARG A 3 15.60 -12.00 14.97
CA ARG A 3 16.91 -11.35 15.22
C ARG A 3 16.80 -9.91 15.71
N ILE A 4 15.81 -9.15 15.24
CA ILE A 4 15.57 -7.77 15.69
C ILE A 4 15.03 -7.80 17.12
N ALA A 5 14.11 -8.72 17.43
CA ALA A 5 13.55 -8.87 18.77
C ALA A 5 14.63 -9.26 19.80
N GLU A 6 15.53 -10.18 19.45
CA GLU A 6 16.68 -10.54 20.29
C GLU A 6 17.58 -9.33 20.58
N ALA A 7 17.87 -8.50 19.57
CA ALA A 7 18.66 -7.29 19.74
C ALA A 7 17.96 -6.26 20.65
N ILE A 8 16.64 -6.10 20.54
CA ILE A 8 15.84 -5.23 21.41
C ILE A 8 15.89 -5.75 22.86
N LEU A 9 15.70 -7.05 23.08
CA LEU A 9 15.75 -7.65 24.42
C LEU A 9 17.13 -7.52 25.09
N ALA A 10 18.20 -7.64 24.30
CA ALA A 10 19.58 -7.53 24.79
C ALA A 10 19.96 -6.09 25.15
N SER A 11 19.50 -5.11 24.36
CA SER A 11 19.87 -3.69 24.54
C SER A 11 18.90 -2.89 25.41
N ARG A 12 17.63 -3.32 25.49
CA ARG A 12 16.53 -2.63 26.20
C ARG A 12 16.48 -1.13 25.89
N PRO A 13 16.31 -0.75 24.62
CA PRO A 13 16.38 0.65 24.23
C PRO A 13 15.10 1.40 24.64
N ASP A 14 15.22 2.70 24.89
CA ASP A 14 14.05 3.56 25.15
C ASP A 14 13.19 3.78 23.89
N SER A 15 13.76 3.58 22.70
CA SER A 15 13.08 3.68 21.41
C SER A 15 13.83 2.90 20.33
N VAL A 16 13.13 2.52 19.26
CA VAL A 16 13.71 1.87 18.08
C VAL A 16 13.54 2.77 16.87
N LEU A 17 14.64 3.17 16.24
CA LEU A 17 14.61 3.86 14.94
C LEU A 17 14.83 2.83 13.83
N VAL A 18 13.91 2.77 12.86
CA VAL A 18 14.04 1.95 11.66
C VAL A 18 14.13 2.85 10.44
N ALA A 19 15.19 2.68 9.64
CA ALA A 19 15.36 3.34 8.35
C ALA A 19 15.36 2.29 7.24
N SER A 20 14.24 2.15 6.53
CA SER A 20 14.03 1.10 5.53
C SER A 20 12.83 1.40 4.63
N GLY A 21 12.68 0.63 3.55
CA GLY A 21 11.37 0.44 2.91
C GLY A 21 10.42 -0.37 3.80
N GLY A 22 9.23 -0.66 3.27
CA GLY A 22 8.14 -1.29 4.03
C GLY A 22 8.48 -2.57 4.78
N SER A 23 9.24 -3.47 4.14
CA SER A 23 9.59 -4.77 4.72
C SER A 23 10.37 -4.64 6.05
N GLY A 24 11.35 -3.75 6.12
CA GLY A 24 12.12 -3.55 7.35
C GLY A 24 11.31 -2.85 8.44
N ILE A 25 10.42 -1.92 8.06
CA ILE A 25 9.53 -1.24 9.02
C ILE A 25 8.54 -2.23 9.63
N ASP A 26 7.88 -3.05 8.81
CA ASP A 26 6.97 -4.09 9.27
C ASP A 26 7.71 -5.12 10.15
N ALA A 27 8.92 -5.52 9.75
CA ALA A 27 9.74 -6.42 10.55
C ALA A 27 10.12 -5.82 11.92
N ALA A 28 10.38 -4.50 11.99
CA ALA A 28 10.66 -3.80 13.23
C ALA A 28 9.42 -3.71 14.14
N LYS A 29 8.26 -3.36 13.59
CA LYS A 29 6.98 -3.34 14.33
C LYS A 29 6.69 -4.70 14.96
N ALA A 30 6.74 -5.77 14.18
CA ALA A 30 6.54 -7.14 14.68
C ALA A 30 7.59 -7.56 15.72
N ALA A 31 8.84 -7.14 15.54
CA ALA A 31 9.91 -7.46 16.49
C ALA A 31 9.74 -6.77 17.84
N ILE A 32 9.28 -5.51 17.84
CA ILE A 32 8.93 -4.77 19.06
C ILE A 32 7.79 -5.46 19.79
N VAL A 33 6.72 -5.82 19.07
CA VAL A 33 5.59 -6.58 19.64
C VAL A 33 6.08 -7.86 20.32
N LEU A 34 6.91 -8.65 19.61
CA LEU A 34 7.43 -9.91 20.12
C LEU A 34 8.35 -9.72 21.34
N ALA A 35 9.24 -8.71 21.30
CA ALA A 35 10.19 -8.43 22.38
C ALA A 35 9.47 -7.96 23.65
N ASP A 36 8.50 -7.05 23.53
CA ASP A 36 7.90 -6.41 24.71
C ASP A 36 6.77 -7.24 25.32
N LEU A 37 5.98 -7.91 24.48
CA LEU A 37 4.78 -8.65 24.92
C LEU A 37 5.01 -10.15 25.13
N GLU A 38 6.19 -10.67 24.74
CA GLU A 38 6.60 -12.08 24.83
C GLU A 38 5.64 -13.04 24.09
N GLY A 39 5.83 -14.35 24.21
CA GLY A 39 4.99 -15.35 23.52
C GLY A 39 5.45 -15.66 22.11
N ASP A 40 4.56 -16.18 21.28
CA ASP A 40 4.86 -16.53 19.89
C ASP A 40 4.40 -15.42 18.95
N LEU A 41 5.10 -15.24 17.83
CA LEU A 41 4.70 -14.25 16.81
C LEU A 41 3.31 -14.57 16.26
N GLU A 42 2.95 -15.86 16.21
CA GLU A 42 1.65 -16.32 15.75
C GLU A 42 0.47 -15.76 16.57
N ASP A 43 0.68 -15.50 17.86
CA ASP A 43 -0.34 -14.97 18.76
C ASP A 43 -0.82 -13.56 18.37
N TYR A 44 0.00 -12.85 17.57
CA TYR A 44 -0.21 -11.45 17.21
C TYR A 44 -0.81 -11.26 15.82
N PHE A 45 -0.89 -12.30 14.99
CA PHE A 45 -1.53 -12.18 13.68
C PHE A 45 -3.05 -12.02 13.80
N GLY A 46 -3.60 -11.13 12.98
CA GLY A 46 -5.01 -10.76 12.97
C GLY A 46 -5.26 -9.34 13.49
N VAL A 47 -6.53 -9.05 13.76
CA VAL A 47 -7.01 -7.71 14.15
C VAL A 47 -7.05 -7.57 15.67
N GLY A 48 -6.41 -6.53 16.20
CA GLY A 48 -6.54 -6.11 17.60
C GLY A 48 -5.81 -6.98 18.64
N LYS A 49 -5.01 -7.95 18.20
CA LYS A 49 -4.33 -8.92 19.09
C LYS A 49 -3.26 -8.28 19.98
N VAL A 50 -2.56 -7.27 19.45
CA VAL A 50 -1.52 -6.55 20.20
C VAL A 50 -2.16 -5.72 21.30
N THR A 51 -3.18 -4.93 20.98
CA THR A 51 -3.96 -4.14 21.95
C THR A 51 -4.60 -5.03 23.02
N GLU A 52 -5.14 -6.19 22.64
CA GLU A 52 -5.70 -7.16 23.57
C GLU A 52 -4.65 -7.66 24.57
N LYS A 53 -3.46 -8.05 24.09
CA LYS A 53 -2.35 -8.51 24.93
C LYS A 53 -1.82 -7.41 25.85
N MET A 54 -1.64 -6.19 25.33
CA MET A 54 -1.25 -5.03 26.14
C MET A 54 -2.24 -4.78 27.27
N SER A 55 -3.54 -4.83 26.97
CA SER A 55 -4.61 -4.62 27.96
C SER A 55 -4.60 -5.65 29.10
N LYS A 56 -4.31 -6.91 28.77
CA LYS A 56 -4.22 -8.03 29.73
C LYS A 56 -2.96 -7.96 30.58
N THR A 57 -1.81 -7.66 29.97
CA THR A 57 -0.50 -7.71 30.63
C THR A 57 -0.10 -6.39 31.30
N LYS A 58 -0.81 -5.28 30.99
CA LYS A 58 -0.46 -3.92 31.38
C LYS A 58 0.92 -3.46 30.88
N LYS A 59 1.48 -4.15 29.89
CA LYS A 59 2.71 -3.77 29.21
C LYS A 59 2.43 -2.78 28.08
N THR A 60 3.47 -2.02 27.74
CA THR A 60 3.48 -1.06 26.64
C THR A 60 4.59 -1.41 25.65
N LEU A 61 4.44 -0.98 24.40
CA LEU A 61 5.46 -1.20 23.37
C LEU A 61 6.55 -0.12 23.43
N THR A 62 7.78 -0.53 23.16
CA THR A 62 8.91 0.34 22.86
C THR A 62 8.56 1.17 21.61
N PRO A 63 8.62 2.50 21.68
CA PRO A 63 8.19 3.35 20.57
C PRO A 63 9.08 3.15 19.32
N CYS A 64 8.42 2.93 18.18
CA CYS A 64 9.05 2.78 16.87
C CYS A 64 9.05 4.11 16.10
N LEU A 65 10.22 4.68 15.83
CA LEU A 65 10.39 5.82 14.94
C LEU A 65 10.67 5.30 13.53
N ALA A 66 9.81 5.61 12.57
CA ALA A 66 9.90 5.04 11.22
C ALA A 66 10.41 6.05 10.18
N LEU A 67 11.58 5.79 9.61
CA LEU A 67 12.13 6.51 8.45
C LEU A 67 11.93 5.65 7.20
N GLN A 68 10.99 6.05 6.34
CA GLN A 68 10.71 5.38 5.08
C GLN A 68 11.76 5.78 4.03
N THR A 69 12.29 4.80 3.30
CA THR A 69 13.33 5.03 2.27
C THR A 69 12.90 4.59 0.87
N ALA A 70 11.64 4.20 0.68
CA ALA A 70 11.11 3.73 -0.60
C ALA A 70 9.63 4.07 -0.74
N SER A 71 9.21 4.56 -1.91
CA SER A 71 7.79 4.80 -2.20
C SER A 71 7.08 3.48 -2.45
N GLY A 72 5.92 3.27 -1.83
CA GLY A 72 5.09 2.08 -2.06
C GLY A 72 4.18 1.76 -0.89
N SER A 73 4.64 0.90 0.03
CA SER A 73 3.78 0.32 1.06
C SER A 73 3.31 1.31 2.15
N SER A 74 4.00 2.45 2.28
CA SER A 74 3.76 3.48 3.30
C SER A 74 3.69 2.96 4.73
N ALA A 75 4.47 1.92 5.03
CA ALA A 75 4.45 1.23 6.32
C ALA A 75 4.72 2.16 7.51
N HIS A 76 5.46 3.24 7.30
CA HIS A 76 5.74 4.25 8.33
C HIS A 76 4.49 4.97 8.88
N LEU A 77 3.36 4.94 8.19
CA LEU A 77 2.11 5.62 8.59
C LEU A 77 1.03 4.68 9.13
N THR A 78 1.23 3.37 9.02
CA THR A 78 0.10 2.43 9.03
C THR A 78 0.02 1.54 10.26
N LYS A 79 -1.19 1.03 10.53
CA LYS A 79 -1.50 0.01 11.55
C LYS A 79 -1.20 -1.43 11.12
N TYR A 80 -0.54 -1.59 9.98
CA TYR A 80 -0.22 -2.89 9.39
C TYR A 80 1.23 -3.26 9.66
N SER A 81 1.46 -4.56 9.86
CA SER A 81 2.78 -5.18 9.80
C SER A 81 2.66 -6.52 9.07
N ASN A 82 3.19 -6.59 7.86
CA ASN A 82 3.12 -7.76 6.99
C ASN A 82 4.39 -8.61 7.11
N ILE A 83 4.23 -9.86 7.53
CA ILE A 83 5.33 -10.81 7.69
C ILE A 83 5.12 -11.99 6.74
N THR A 84 6.07 -12.21 5.85
CA THR A 84 6.07 -13.40 4.98
C THR A 84 6.76 -14.55 5.69
N ASP A 85 6.03 -15.65 5.86
CA ASP A 85 6.59 -16.93 6.24
C ASP A 85 6.99 -17.70 4.96
N PHE A 86 8.30 -17.70 4.68
CA PHE A 86 8.85 -18.36 3.50
C PHE A 86 8.84 -19.90 3.59
N GLN A 87 8.65 -20.49 4.77
CA GLN A 87 8.59 -21.96 4.88
C GLN A 87 7.29 -22.51 4.27
N ILE A 88 6.20 -21.75 4.38
CA ILE A 88 4.87 -22.11 3.87
C ILE A 88 4.37 -21.14 2.79
N SER A 89 5.22 -20.20 2.35
CA SER A 89 4.90 -19.15 1.36
C SER A 89 3.61 -18.38 1.69
N GLN A 90 3.41 -18.04 2.97
CA GLN A 90 2.22 -17.35 3.44
C GLN A 90 2.55 -15.95 3.96
N LYS A 91 1.81 -14.95 3.53
CA LYS A 91 1.83 -13.61 4.13
C LYS A 91 0.85 -13.54 5.29
N LYS A 92 1.36 -13.21 6.47
CA LYS A 92 0.59 -13.06 7.72
C LYS A 92 0.65 -11.60 8.17
N LEU A 93 -0.43 -11.11 8.76
CA LEU A 93 -0.61 -9.69 9.03
C LEU A 93 -0.94 -9.44 10.49
N ILE A 94 -0.25 -8.48 11.09
CA ILE A 94 -0.72 -7.82 12.32
C ILE A 94 -1.47 -6.57 11.90
N ILE A 95 -2.69 -6.40 12.39
CA ILE A 95 -3.54 -5.24 12.11
C ILE A 95 -3.96 -4.63 13.45
N ASP A 96 -3.23 -3.61 13.90
CA ASP A 96 -3.44 -3.05 15.24
C ASP A 96 -3.04 -1.57 15.33
N PRO A 97 -3.90 -0.68 15.85
CA PRO A 97 -3.52 0.72 16.07
C PRO A 97 -2.33 0.88 17.02
N ALA A 98 -2.06 -0.09 17.90
CA ALA A 98 -0.93 -0.04 18.84
C ALA A 98 0.45 -0.04 18.15
N ILE A 99 0.55 -0.53 16.91
CA ILE A 99 1.82 -0.63 16.18
C ILE A 99 2.04 0.53 15.19
N VAL A 100 1.14 1.52 15.17
CA VAL A 100 1.32 2.72 14.35
C VAL A 100 2.53 3.50 14.89
N PRO A 101 3.54 3.82 14.06
CA PRO A 101 4.68 4.60 14.50
C PRO A 101 4.24 5.97 15.05
N PRO A 102 4.59 6.34 16.29
CA PRO A 102 4.21 7.63 16.87
C PRO A 102 4.84 8.84 16.15
N LYS A 103 5.96 8.61 15.45
CA LYS A 103 6.62 9.59 14.58
C LYS A 103 7.19 8.86 13.38
N CYS A 104 7.13 9.52 12.24
CA CYS A 104 7.71 9.04 11.01
C CYS A 104 8.34 10.18 10.21
N LEU A 105 9.24 9.82 9.31
CA LEU A 105 9.84 10.70 8.31
C LEU A 105 9.93 9.96 6.99
N PHE A 106 9.61 10.64 5.90
CA PHE A 106 9.90 10.16 4.56
C PHE A 106 10.48 11.31 3.75
N ASP A 107 11.80 11.29 3.57
CA ASP A 107 12.45 12.17 2.61
C ASP A 107 12.37 11.51 1.23
N TYR A 108 11.49 12.03 0.37
CA TYR A 108 11.25 11.46 -0.95
C TYR A 108 12.50 11.49 -1.85
N CYS A 109 13.50 12.34 -1.56
CA CYS A 109 14.77 12.34 -2.30
C CYS A 109 15.53 11.01 -2.17
N LEU A 110 15.35 10.28 -1.05
CA LEU A 110 15.96 8.96 -0.85
C LEU A 110 15.50 7.93 -1.88
N THR A 111 14.39 8.19 -2.58
CA THR A 111 13.83 7.27 -3.58
C THR A 111 14.54 7.36 -4.93
N GLN A 112 15.41 8.35 -5.16
CA GLN A 112 16.17 8.50 -6.41
C GLN A 112 17.01 7.27 -6.76
N THR A 113 17.44 6.51 -5.75
CA THR A 113 18.22 5.28 -5.93
C THR A 113 17.37 4.04 -6.21
N MET A 114 16.03 4.14 -6.22
CA MET A 114 15.16 3.04 -6.59
C MET A 114 15.27 2.75 -8.09
N SER A 115 15.41 1.48 -8.45
CA SER A 115 15.36 1.06 -9.85
C SER A 115 14.01 1.39 -10.49
N PRO A 116 13.94 1.50 -11.82
CA PRO A 116 12.67 1.65 -12.53
C PRO A 116 11.64 0.58 -12.14
N ASP A 117 12.04 -0.70 -12.13
CA ASP A 117 11.17 -1.81 -11.72
C ASP A 117 10.62 -1.65 -10.30
N PHE A 118 11.48 -1.27 -9.34
CA PHE A 118 11.05 -1.08 -7.96
C PHE A 118 10.17 0.17 -7.79
N THR A 119 10.40 1.19 -8.61
CA THR A 119 9.57 2.41 -8.68
C THR A 119 8.17 2.06 -9.20
N CYS A 120 8.07 1.27 -10.27
CA CYS A 120 6.80 0.77 -10.77
C CYS A 120 6.08 -0.09 -9.73
N ASP A 121 6.77 -1.08 -9.15
CA ASP A 121 6.17 -1.93 -8.12
C ASP A 121 5.60 -1.11 -6.95
N GLY A 122 6.35 -0.11 -6.47
CA GLY A 122 5.89 0.79 -5.41
C GLY A 122 4.70 1.67 -5.83
N ALA A 123 4.76 2.28 -7.00
CA ALA A 123 3.68 3.13 -7.50
C ALA A 123 2.39 2.35 -7.72
N PHE A 124 2.46 1.12 -8.26
CA PHE A 124 1.28 0.27 -8.43
C PHE A 124 0.72 -0.25 -7.11
N ASP A 125 1.55 -0.44 -6.08
CA ASP A 125 1.07 -0.73 -4.72
C ASP A 125 0.29 0.46 -4.14
N GLY A 126 0.84 1.69 -4.26
CA GLY A 126 0.14 2.92 -3.88
C GLY A 126 -1.15 3.15 -4.66
N LEU A 127 -1.14 2.87 -5.97
CA LEU A 127 -2.34 2.93 -6.82
C LEU A 127 -3.41 1.95 -6.33
N ALA A 128 -3.01 0.72 -6.03
CA ALA A 128 -3.89 -0.32 -5.51
C ALA A 128 -4.52 0.08 -4.18
N HIS A 129 -3.74 0.65 -3.25
CA HIS A 129 -4.26 1.20 -2.00
C HIS A 129 -5.39 2.21 -2.23
N CYS A 130 -5.18 3.19 -3.11
CA CYS A 130 -6.19 4.19 -3.44
C CYS A 130 -7.43 3.57 -4.09
N LEU A 131 -7.24 2.72 -5.11
CA LEU A 131 -8.34 2.08 -5.85
C LEU A 131 -9.20 1.22 -4.93
N GLU A 132 -8.58 0.34 -4.15
CA GLU A 132 -9.31 -0.64 -3.35
C GLU A 132 -10.08 0.03 -2.21
N VAL A 133 -9.49 1.03 -1.57
CA VAL A 133 -10.18 1.82 -0.54
C VAL A 133 -11.35 2.60 -1.15
N TYR A 134 -11.18 3.18 -2.34
CA TYR A 134 -12.25 3.92 -3.01
C TYR A 134 -13.40 3.01 -3.47
N TYR A 135 -13.09 1.83 -3.99
CA TYR A 135 -14.09 0.81 -4.33
C TYR A 135 -14.91 0.38 -3.11
N GLY A 136 -14.26 0.28 -1.94
CA GLY A 136 -14.88 -0.10 -0.68
C GLY A 136 -15.50 1.06 0.12
N ALA A 137 -15.51 2.29 -0.41
CA ALA A 137 -15.95 3.46 0.33
C ALA A 137 -17.44 3.39 0.69
N SER A 138 -17.76 3.65 1.97
CA SER A 138 -19.15 3.77 2.41
C SER A 138 -19.70 5.14 2.06
N ARG A 139 -21.03 5.32 2.04
CA ARG A 139 -21.66 6.62 1.74
C ARG A 139 -21.21 7.73 2.70
N GLU A 140 -20.97 7.39 3.96
CA GLU A 140 -20.57 8.34 5.01
C GLU A 140 -19.11 8.80 4.88
N SER A 141 -18.27 8.00 4.23
CA SER A 141 -16.83 8.24 4.09
C SER A 141 -16.41 8.57 2.66
N LEU A 142 -17.34 8.50 1.70
CA LEU A 142 -17.08 8.60 0.27
C LEU A 142 -16.35 9.89 -0.11
N ASP A 143 -16.84 11.05 0.31
CA ASP A 143 -16.26 12.35 -0.11
C ASP A 143 -14.78 12.47 0.28
N LYS A 144 -14.47 12.08 1.52
CA LYS A 144 -13.09 12.13 2.04
C LYS A 144 -12.21 11.07 1.38
N ILE A 145 -12.73 9.86 1.17
CA ILE A 145 -11.99 8.80 0.47
C ILE A 145 -11.73 9.19 -0.97
N GLU A 146 -12.72 9.75 -1.67
CA GLU A 146 -12.62 10.17 -3.05
C GLU A 146 -11.53 11.23 -3.24
N GLU A 147 -11.52 12.26 -2.39
CA GLU A 147 -10.51 13.32 -2.44
C GLU A 147 -9.09 12.74 -2.31
N VAL A 148 -8.85 11.92 -1.28
CA VAL A 148 -7.54 11.30 -1.03
C VAL A 148 -7.15 10.34 -2.16
N ALA A 149 -8.06 9.43 -2.52
CA ALA A 149 -7.77 8.36 -3.46
C ALA A 149 -7.54 8.91 -4.87
N LEU A 150 -8.42 9.80 -5.36
CA LEU A 150 -8.27 10.38 -6.70
C LEU A 150 -7.04 11.26 -6.80
N THR A 151 -6.68 12.02 -5.74
CA THR A 151 -5.43 12.80 -5.72
C THR A 151 -4.21 11.89 -5.82
N GLY A 152 -4.15 10.80 -5.05
CA GLY A 152 -3.05 9.83 -5.13
C GLY A 152 -2.97 9.13 -6.49
N ILE A 153 -4.12 8.72 -7.04
CA ILE A 153 -4.19 8.13 -8.38
C ILE A 153 -3.67 9.11 -9.43
N GLU A 154 -4.16 10.35 -9.43
CA GLU A 154 -3.78 11.39 -10.39
C GLU A 154 -2.27 11.67 -10.37
N LEU A 155 -1.66 11.79 -9.19
CA LEU A 155 -0.21 11.96 -9.07
C LEU A 155 0.57 10.81 -9.73
N ILE A 156 0.13 9.56 -9.56
CA ILE A 156 0.74 8.40 -10.21
C ILE A 156 0.57 8.47 -11.72
N LEU A 157 -0.63 8.80 -12.22
CA LEU A 157 -0.89 8.91 -13.66
C LEU A 157 0.01 9.95 -14.33
N VAL A 158 0.27 11.06 -13.64
CA VAL A 158 1.08 12.17 -14.16
C VAL A 158 2.57 11.86 -14.12
N TRP A 159 3.07 11.31 -13.01
CA TRP A 159 4.50 11.34 -12.71
C TRP A 159 5.21 9.98 -12.83
N LEU A 160 4.49 8.87 -12.91
CA LEU A 160 5.11 7.54 -12.93
C LEU A 160 6.07 7.36 -14.10
N GLU A 161 5.65 7.69 -15.32
CA GLU A 161 6.49 7.56 -16.51
C GLU A 161 7.77 8.42 -16.40
N THR A 162 7.64 9.66 -15.92
CA THR A 162 8.79 10.54 -15.69
C THR A 162 9.76 9.95 -14.67
N ALA A 163 9.28 9.41 -13.55
CA ALA A 163 10.14 8.81 -12.53
C ALA A 163 10.84 7.52 -13.02
N VAL A 164 10.26 6.84 -14.00
CA VAL A 164 10.84 5.64 -14.64
C VAL A 164 11.92 6.02 -15.65
N ILE A 165 11.66 7.03 -16.49
CA ILE A 165 12.58 7.48 -17.55
C ILE A 165 13.72 8.33 -16.98
N ASP A 166 13.43 9.18 -15.99
CA ASP A 166 14.39 10.03 -15.28
C ASP A 166 14.33 9.76 -13.76
N PRO A 167 15.02 8.69 -13.27
CA PRO A 167 14.99 8.29 -11.87
C PRO A 167 15.51 9.34 -10.87
N VAL A 168 16.20 10.38 -11.33
CA VAL A 168 16.72 11.45 -10.46
C VAL A 168 15.84 12.70 -10.48
N ASN A 169 14.76 12.72 -11.27
CA ASN A 169 13.79 13.82 -11.28
C ASN A 169 13.11 13.97 -9.91
N LEU A 170 13.46 15.04 -9.18
CA LEU A 170 13.00 15.26 -7.82
C LEU A 170 11.49 15.51 -7.74
N GLU A 171 10.91 16.24 -8.70
CA GLU A 171 9.47 16.50 -8.70
C GLU A 171 8.66 15.20 -8.87
N ALA A 172 9.12 14.32 -9.76
CA ALA A 172 8.49 13.02 -9.98
C ALA A 172 8.64 12.10 -8.75
N ARG A 173 9.81 12.10 -8.09
CA ARG A 173 10.02 11.35 -6.85
C ARG A 173 9.15 11.85 -5.70
N GLU A 174 9.06 13.17 -5.52
CA GLU A 174 8.18 13.80 -4.53
C GLU A 174 6.72 13.45 -4.82
N ALA A 175 6.27 13.59 -6.06
CA ALA A 175 4.89 13.28 -6.45
C ALA A 175 4.53 11.80 -6.19
N LEU A 176 5.41 10.86 -6.56
CA LEU A 176 5.17 9.44 -6.29
C LEU A 176 5.25 9.11 -4.79
N GLY A 177 6.16 9.74 -4.06
CA GLY A 177 6.22 9.64 -2.60
C GLY A 177 4.90 10.06 -1.95
N LEU A 178 4.43 11.27 -2.25
CA LEU A 178 3.14 11.80 -1.82
C LEU A 178 1.98 10.89 -2.22
N ALA A 179 1.97 10.39 -3.45
CA ALA A 179 0.92 9.50 -3.92
C ALA A 179 0.86 8.19 -3.12
N THR A 180 2.03 7.60 -2.81
CA THR A 180 2.08 6.39 -1.99
C THR A 180 1.70 6.67 -0.55
N ASP A 181 2.04 7.83 0.02
CA ASP A 181 1.60 8.24 1.35
C ASP A 181 0.09 8.47 1.41
N LEU A 182 -0.52 9.06 0.37
CA LEU A 182 -1.97 9.16 0.24
C LEU A 182 -2.62 7.78 0.16
N GLY A 183 -2.01 6.82 -0.54
CA GLY A 183 -2.44 5.42 -0.52
C GLY A 183 -2.35 4.81 0.90
N GLY A 184 -1.24 5.05 1.60
CA GLY A 184 -1.06 4.66 3.01
C GLY A 184 -2.11 5.27 3.94
N TYR A 185 -2.45 6.54 3.71
CA TYR A 185 -3.50 7.24 4.44
C TYR A 185 -4.88 6.67 4.11
N ALA A 186 -5.16 6.36 2.84
CA ALA A 186 -6.40 5.75 2.41
C ALA A 186 -6.65 4.41 3.13
N ILE A 187 -5.65 3.52 3.21
CA ILE A 187 -5.76 2.25 3.95
C ILE A 187 -5.79 2.40 5.48
N MET A 188 -5.62 3.62 5.99
CA MET A 188 -5.90 3.93 7.39
C MET A 188 -7.37 4.31 7.60
N MET A 189 -8.00 4.92 6.58
CA MET A 189 -9.43 5.27 6.60
C MET A 189 -10.35 4.06 6.37
N SER A 190 -9.92 3.11 5.54
CA SER A 190 -10.61 1.82 5.31
C SER A 190 -9.59 0.70 5.09
N GLY A 191 -10.01 -0.48 4.64
CA GLY A 191 -9.10 -1.57 4.25
C GLY A 191 -8.94 -1.69 2.74
N THR A 192 -7.94 -2.46 2.31
CA THR A 192 -7.86 -2.97 0.94
C THR A 192 -8.82 -4.15 0.73
N ASN A 193 -8.96 -4.66 -0.49
CA ASN A 193 -9.95 -5.68 -0.84
C ASN A 193 -9.34 -6.84 -1.65
N GLY A 194 -9.93 -7.17 -2.80
CA GLY A 194 -9.67 -8.39 -3.55
C GLY A 194 -8.26 -8.49 -4.13
N ALA A 195 -7.71 -7.40 -4.69
CA ALA A 195 -6.40 -7.46 -5.32
C ALA A 195 -5.30 -7.67 -4.27
N HIS A 196 -5.35 -6.93 -3.16
CA HIS A 196 -4.46 -7.18 -2.02
C HIS A 196 -4.63 -8.57 -1.43
N LEU A 197 -5.86 -9.03 -1.16
CA LEU A 197 -6.09 -10.34 -0.57
C LEU A 197 -5.53 -11.47 -1.44
N THR A 198 -5.75 -11.40 -2.76
CA THR A 198 -5.29 -12.42 -3.71
C THR A 198 -3.79 -12.30 -4.00
N SER A 199 -3.19 -11.12 -3.84
CA SER A 199 -1.72 -10.94 -3.98
C SER A 199 -0.92 -11.79 -3.00
N PHE A 200 -1.50 -12.15 -1.84
CA PHE A 200 -0.82 -12.95 -0.82
C PHE A 200 -0.55 -14.39 -1.28
N SER A 201 -1.29 -14.87 -2.29
CA SER A 201 -1.07 -16.16 -2.92
C SER A 201 0.00 -16.13 -4.02
N LEU A 202 0.57 -14.95 -4.32
CA LEU A 202 1.55 -14.75 -5.39
C LEU A 202 2.93 -14.33 -4.85
N VAL A 203 3.13 -14.41 -3.53
CA VAL A 203 4.33 -13.87 -2.84
C VAL A 203 5.64 -14.58 -3.20
N ASP A 204 5.56 -15.79 -3.76
CA ASP A 204 6.69 -16.61 -4.21
C ASP A 204 7.06 -16.36 -5.68
N ILE A 205 6.20 -15.69 -6.44
CA ILE A 205 6.36 -15.47 -7.90
C ILE A 205 6.39 -14.00 -8.31
N LEU A 206 5.77 -13.10 -7.55
CA LEU A 206 5.67 -11.68 -7.87
C LEU A 206 5.95 -10.81 -6.65
N SER A 207 6.49 -9.62 -6.90
CA SER A 207 6.48 -8.56 -5.90
C SER A 207 5.04 -8.12 -5.61
N HIS A 208 4.81 -7.63 -4.39
CA HIS A 208 3.47 -7.31 -3.90
C HIS A 208 2.71 -6.32 -4.79
N GLY A 209 3.33 -5.17 -5.12
CA GLY A 209 2.72 -4.18 -6.00
C GLY A 209 2.44 -4.70 -7.41
N ARG A 210 3.28 -5.58 -7.93
CA ARG A 210 3.09 -6.23 -9.24
C ARG A 210 1.91 -7.18 -9.25
N ALA A 211 1.75 -7.97 -8.20
CA ALA A 211 0.57 -8.80 -8.01
C ALA A 211 -0.71 -7.94 -7.95
N CYS A 212 -0.71 -6.85 -7.18
CA CYS A 212 -1.84 -5.93 -7.11
C CYS A 212 -2.17 -5.27 -8.46
N ALA A 213 -1.15 -4.83 -9.22
CA ALA A 213 -1.32 -4.25 -10.55
C ALA A 213 -2.00 -5.21 -11.53
N LEU A 214 -1.58 -6.48 -11.52
CA LEU A 214 -2.13 -7.51 -12.39
C LEU A 214 -3.59 -7.83 -12.05
N LEU A 215 -3.93 -7.85 -10.75
CA LEU A 215 -5.24 -8.27 -10.26
C LEU A 215 -6.30 -7.17 -10.31
N ASN A 216 -5.93 -5.91 -10.09
CA ASN A 216 -6.88 -4.79 -9.99
C ASN A 216 -7.79 -4.63 -11.21
N PRO A 217 -7.32 -4.73 -12.47
CA PRO A 217 -8.20 -4.68 -13.64
C PRO A 217 -9.37 -5.68 -13.57
N TYR A 218 -9.14 -6.88 -13.06
CA TYR A 218 -10.18 -7.91 -12.93
C TYR A 218 -11.16 -7.58 -11.81
N TYR A 219 -10.67 -7.08 -10.67
CA TYR A 219 -11.52 -6.66 -9.57
C TYR A 219 -12.34 -5.41 -9.91
N THR A 220 -11.80 -4.48 -10.69
CA THR A 220 -12.56 -3.33 -11.24
C THR A 220 -13.78 -3.83 -12.03
N VAL A 221 -13.60 -4.80 -12.92
CA VAL A 221 -14.71 -5.39 -13.71
C VAL A 221 -15.68 -6.16 -12.82
N PHE A 222 -15.17 -6.92 -11.85
CA PHE A 222 -15.98 -7.71 -10.92
C PHE A 222 -16.87 -6.83 -10.04
N PHE A 223 -16.33 -5.75 -9.47
CA PHE A 223 -17.08 -4.85 -8.61
C PHE A 223 -17.96 -3.88 -9.37
N ALA A 224 -17.78 -3.72 -10.68
CA ALA A 224 -18.43 -2.68 -11.47
C ALA A 224 -19.93 -2.45 -11.20
N PRO A 225 -20.79 -3.49 -11.03
CA PRO A 225 -22.20 -3.29 -10.72
C PRO A 225 -22.48 -2.54 -9.40
N ALA A 226 -21.54 -2.56 -8.45
CA ALA A 226 -21.67 -1.98 -7.12
C ALA A 226 -20.95 -0.63 -6.94
N ILE A 227 -20.08 -0.24 -7.87
CA ILE A 227 -19.20 0.94 -7.74
C ILE A 227 -19.34 1.94 -8.90
N GLN A 228 -20.56 2.11 -9.42
CA GLN A 228 -20.82 2.94 -10.61
C GLN A 228 -20.29 4.38 -10.49
N HIS A 229 -20.56 5.04 -9.36
CA HIS A 229 -20.06 6.40 -9.09
C HIS A 229 -18.54 6.46 -9.21
N GLN A 230 -17.84 5.57 -8.50
CA GLN A 230 -16.38 5.50 -8.50
C GLN A 230 -15.82 5.26 -9.90
N LEU A 231 -16.46 4.39 -10.68
CA LEU A 231 -16.04 4.12 -12.05
C LEU A 231 -16.20 5.32 -12.98
N HIS A 232 -17.27 6.11 -12.86
CA HIS A 232 -17.40 7.34 -13.65
C HIS A 232 -16.30 8.34 -13.32
N ARG A 233 -16.00 8.54 -12.04
CA ARG A 233 -14.93 9.45 -11.60
C ARG A 233 -13.56 8.99 -12.09
N LEU A 234 -13.28 7.69 -12.03
CA LEU A 234 -12.05 7.12 -12.60
C LEU A 234 -12.02 7.23 -14.12
N ALA A 235 -13.14 7.03 -14.81
CA ALA A 235 -13.21 7.16 -16.27
C ALA A 235 -12.96 8.61 -16.73
N GLU A 236 -13.51 9.59 -16.02
CA GLU A 236 -13.23 11.02 -16.24
C GLU A 236 -11.72 11.30 -16.10
N LEU A 237 -11.12 10.82 -15.01
CA LEU A 237 -9.69 11.00 -14.74
C LEU A 237 -8.82 10.30 -15.81
N PHE A 238 -9.15 9.06 -16.17
CA PHE A 238 -8.39 8.29 -17.16
C PHE A 238 -8.54 8.87 -18.56
N THR A 239 -9.69 9.45 -18.90
CA THR A 239 -9.91 10.19 -20.15
C THR A 239 -9.04 11.44 -20.19
N LYS A 240 -9.00 12.22 -19.10
CA LYS A 240 -8.17 13.43 -18.97
C LYS A 240 -6.69 13.14 -19.28
N TYR A 241 -6.19 11.98 -18.88
CA TYR A 241 -4.81 11.54 -19.10
C TYR A 241 -4.61 10.61 -20.31
N GLY A 242 -5.62 10.47 -21.17
CA GLY A 242 -5.51 9.73 -22.44
C GLY A 242 -5.35 8.22 -22.28
N LEU A 243 -5.74 7.63 -21.16
CA LEU A 243 -5.67 6.18 -20.93
C LEU A 243 -6.87 5.43 -21.52
N ILE A 244 -8.00 6.11 -21.69
CA ILE A 244 -9.23 5.58 -22.29
C ILE A 244 -9.88 6.63 -23.22
N SER A 245 -10.77 6.18 -24.11
CA SER A 245 -11.55 7.07 -25.00
C SER A 245 -12.60 7.86 -24.22
N SER A 246 -12.88 9.09 -24.65
CA SER A 246 -13.97 9.92 -24.10
C SER A 246 -15.36 9.31 -24.25
N GLU A 247 -15.56 8.41 -25.22
CA GLU A 247 -16.82 7.65 -25.35
C GLU A 247 -17.05 6.69 -24.17
N SER A 248 -16.01 6.38 -23.40
CA SER A 248 -16.11 5.50 -22.23
C SER A 248 -16.93 6.12 -21.10
N SER A 249 -17.06 7.45 -21.04
CA SER A 249 -17.78 8.14 -19.96
C SER A 249 -19.30 7.91 -20.01
N SER A 250 -19.84 7.51 -21.17
CA SER A 250 -21.25 7.16 -21.33
C SER A 250 -21.57 5.68 -21.08
N LEU A 251 -20.54 4.85 -20.82
CA LEU A 251 -20.75 3.45 -20.49
C LEU A 251 -21.26 3.30 -19.05
N GLU A 252 -21.94 2.19 -18.78
CA GLU A 252 -22.41 1.83 -17.45
C GLU A 252 -22.06 0.37 -17.11
N GLY A 253 -22.25 0.01 -15.84
CA GLY A 253 -22.16 -1.38 -15.40
C GLY A 253 -20.81 -2.01 -15.71
N ARG A 254 -20.86 -3.24 -16.23
CA ARG A 254 -19.68 -4.01 -16.60
C ARG A 254 -18.88 -3.36 -17.73
N GLU A 255 -19.53 -2.69 -18.69
CA GLU A 255 -18.84 -2.09 -19.84
C GLU A 255 -17.93 -0.95 -19.40
N LEU A 256 -18.43 -0.09 -18.50
CA LEU A 256 -17.62 0.96 -17.87
C LEU A 256 -16.46 0.34 -17.07
N GLY A 257 -16.73 -0.71 -16.29
CA GLY A 257 -15.69 -1.44 -15.56
C GLY A 257 -14.58 -1.98 -16.48
N VAL A 258 -14.95 -2.53 -17.64
CA VAL A 258 -13.98 -3.00 -18.65
C VAL A 258 -13.18 -1.85 -19.26
N ALA A 259 -13.81 -0.70 -19.51
CA ALA A 259 -13.09 0.48 -20.01
C ALA A 259 -12.05 0.98 -18.99
N VAL A 260 -12.44 1.14 -17.73
CA VAL A 260 -11.51 1.54 -16.64
C VAL A 260 -10.39 0.51 -16.48
N ALA A 261 -10.71 -0.79 -16.49
CA ALA A 261 -9.71 -1.86 -16.43
C ALA A 261 -8.71 -1.81 -17.59
N LYS A 262 -9.16 -1.49 -18.81
CA LYS A 262 -8.25 -1.25 -19.95
C LYS A 262 -7.37 -0.02 -19.71
N GLY A 263 -7.88 1.03 -19.08
CA GLY A 263 -7.09 2.19 -18.69
C GLY A 263 -5.95 1.84 -17.73
N LEU A 264 -6.22 0.98 -16.73
CA LEU A 264 -5.19 0.44 -15.83
C LEU A 264 -4.11 -0.35 -16.61
N ILE A 265 -4.54 -1.21 -17.54
CA ILE A 265 -3.64 -1.99 -18.40
C ILE A 265 -2.80 -1.07 -19.32
N THR A 266 -3.41 -0.01 -19.87
CA THR A 266 -2.71 0.99 -20.67
C THR A 266 -1.63 1.70 -19.86
N LEU A 267 -1.93 2.07 -18.61
CA LEU A 267 -0.95 2.64 -17.69
C LEU A 267 0.23 1.70 -17.47
N SER A 268 -0.01 0.41 -17.17
CA SER A 268 1.06 -0.59 -17.03
C SER A 268 1.94 -0.66 -18.27
N LYS A 269 1.34 -0.72 -19.46
CA LYS A 269 2.08 -0.76 -20.73
C LYS A 269 2.91 0.49 -20.99
N LYS A 270 2.46 1.66 -20.52
CA LYS A 270 3.17 2.93 -20.71
C LYS A 270 4.56 2.95 -20.08
N VAL A 271 4.76 2.15 -19.03
CA VAL A 271 6.02 2.05 -18.28
C VAL A 271 6.64 0.65 -18.35
N ASP A 272 6.37 -0.07 -19.45
CA ASP A 272 6.86 -1.43 -19.72
C ASP A 272 6.61 -2.43 -18.58
N PHE A 273 5.52 -2.22 -17.82
CA PHE A 273 5.13 -3.08 -16.72
C PHE A 273 4.26 -4.24 -17.21
N PRO A 274 4.36 -5.44 -16.61
CA PRO A 274 3.51 -6.58 -16.96
C PRO A 274 2.02 -6.22 -16.91
N ALA A 275 1.30 -6.51 -18.00
CA ALA A 275 -0.06 -5.99 -18.21
C ALA A 275 -1.12 -7.05 -18.57
N SER A 276 -0.71 -8.33 -18.70
CA SER A 276 -1.56 -9.51 -18.88
C SER A 276 -0.71 -10.77 -18.92
#